data_AF-A0A7V9DAL0-F1
#
_entry.id   AF-A0A7V9DAL0-F1
#
_cell.length_a   1.000
_cell.length_b   1.000
_cell.length_c   1.000
_cell.angle_alpha   90.00
_cell.angle_beta   90.00
_cell.angle_gamma   90.00
#
_symmetry.space_group_name_H-M   'P 1'
#
loop_
_entity.id
_entity.type
_entity.pdbx_description
1 polymer ?
#
loop_
_entity_poly.entity_id
_entity_poly.type
_entity_poly.pdbx_seq_one_letter_code
_entity_poly.pdbx_strand_id
1 'polypeptide(L)'
;SKLFGLIGGGVKEVRLPLSEILDITFKKGIFGRSAKIQVRTRSYAALAELPAEDGKLTLKLVKDDIERGRSAVDHIRREVTEYEAELPPPQTPVSQLFHDESEDETKKLER
;
A
#
# COMPACT_ATOMS: atom_id res chain seq x y z
N SER A 1 7.71 2.92 27.11
CA SER A 1 9.02 3.02 26.43
C SER A 1 8.89 3.92 25.20
N LYS A 2 9.27 5.19 25.33
CA LYS A 2 9.11 6.27 24.32
C LYS A 2 10.49 6.77 23.90
N LEU A 3 11.16 6.08 22.97
CA LEU A 3 12.53 6.41 22.59
C LEU A 3 12.92 5.90 21.19
N PHE A 4 12.06 6.06 20.17
CA PHE A 4 12.45 5.73 18.80
C PHE A 4 12.01 6.83 17.84
N GLY A 5 12.99 7.58 17.35
CA GLY A 5 12.85 8.75 16.48
C GLY A 5 14.02 9.75 16.62
N LEU A 6 14.80 9.64 17.69
CA LEU A 6 15.99 10.47 17.95
C LEU A 6 17.21 9.56 18.15
N ILE A 7 17.60 8.81 17.12
CA ILE A 7 18.95 8.27 17.06
C ILE A 7 19.78 9.35 16.35
N GLY A 8 20.61 10.05 17.14
CA GLY A 8 21.76 10.85 16.72
C GLY A 8 21.66 11.59 15.38
N GLY A 9 21.01 12.75 15.37
CA GLY A 9 21.36 13.86 14.47
C GLY A 9 20.76 13.91 13.06
N GLY A 10 19.99 12.91 12.61
CA GLY A 10 19.42 12.90 11.24
C GLY A 10 17.93 12.56 11.18
N VAL A 11 17.21 13.19 10.25
CA VAL A 11 15.87 12.74 9.84
C VAL A 11 16.05 11.49 8.98
N LYS A 12 15.46 10.37 9.39
CA LYS A 12 15.43 9.16 8.57
C LYS A 12 14.43 9.36 7.42
N GLU A 13 14.94 9.64 6.23
CA GLU A 13 14.14 9.66 5.00
C GLU A 13 13.93 8.23 4.51
N VAL A 14 12.67 7.89 4.20
CA VAL A 14 12.32 6.64 3.53
C VAL A 14 11.45 6.99 2.33
N ARG A 15 11.80 6.43 1.17
CA ARG A 15 11.03 6.58 -0.06
C ARG A 15 10.15 5.35 -0.24
N LEU A 16 8.84 5.58 -0.32
CA LEU A 16 7.86 4.53 -0.58
C LEU A 16 7.39 4.64 -2.03
N PRO A 17 7.56 3.60 -2.86
CA PRO A 17 7.01 3.60 -4.20
C PRO A 17 5.49 3.51 -4.15
N LEU A 18 4.79 4.11 -5.14
CA LEU A 18 3.32 4.07 -5.22
C LEU A 18 2.77 2.64 -5.22
N SER A 19 3.49 1.70 -5.86
CA SER A 19 3.14 0.28 -5.91
C SER A 19 3.08 -0.39 -4.54
N GLU A 20 3.80 0.11 -3.54
CA GLU A 20 3.78 -0.42 -2.17
C GLU A 20 2.65 0.18 -1.34
N ILE A 21 1.99 1.25 -1.80
CA ILE A 21 0.85 1.85 -1.10
C ILE A 21 -0.39 0.98 -1.36
N LEU A 22 -0.98 0.48 -0.29
CA LEU A 22 -2.26 -0.23 -0.32
C LEU A 22 -3.43 0.72 -0.09
N ASP A 23 -3.29 1.63 0.87
CA ASP A 23 -4.30 2.64 1.18
C ASP A 23 -3.65 3.85 1.84
N ILE A 24 -4.19 5.04 1.59
CA ILE A 24 -3.79 6.27 2.24
C ILE A 24 -5.03 7.07 2.67
N THR A 25 -5.10 7.37 3.96
CA THR A 25 -6.26 8.03 4.57
C THR A 25 -5.85 9.23 5.40
N PHE A 26 -6.49 10.37 5.15
CA PHE A 26 -6.46 11.53 6.03
C PHE A 26 -7.48 11.36 7.17
N LYS A 27 -7.04 11.48 8.42
CA LYS A 27 -7.90 11.50 9.61
C LYS A 27 -7.89 12.89 10.21
N LYS A 28 -9.04 13.58 10.13
CA LYS A 28 -9.25 14.85 10.81
C LYS A 28 -9.20 14.62 12.32
N GLY A 29 -8.30 15.33 12.99
CA GLY A 29 -8.18 15.28 14.45
C GLY A 29 -9.34 15.98 15.16
N ILE A 30 -9.44 15.77 16.47
CA ILE A 30 -10.39 16.49 17.33
C ILE A 30 -9.94 17.96 17.43
N PHE A 31 -10.86 18.89 17.14
CA PHE A 31 -10.60 20.36 17.09
C PHE A 31 -9.37 20.79 16.28
N GLY A 32 -8.96 20.01 15.27
CA GLY A 32 -7.81 20.34 14.42
C GLY A 32 -6.45 20.27 15.14
N ARG A 33 -6.35 19.60 16.29
CA ARG A 33 -5.09 19.48 17.06
C ARG A 33 -4.42 18.11 16.97
N SER A 34 -4.99 17.19 16.19
CA SER A 34 -4.53 15.79 16.10
C SER A 34 -4.78 15.17 14.73
N ALA A 35 -4.68 15.99 13.67
CA ALA A 35 -4.79 15.47 12.31
C ALA A 35 -3.62 14.52 12.02
N LYS A 36 -3.91 13.45 11.29
CA LYS A 36 -2.90 12.46 10.92
C LYS A 36 -3.20 11.87 9.55
N ILE A 37 -2.14 11.48 8.84
CA ILE A 37 -2.22 10.67 7.63
C ILE A 37 -1.84 9.24 8.02
N GLN A 38 -2.64 8.28 7.59
CA GLN A 38 -2.35 6.86 7.75
C GLN A 38 -2.05 6.27 6.39
N VAL A 39 -0.88 5.65 6.25
CA VAL A 39 -0.46 4.93 5.05
C VAL A 39 -0.39 3.45 5.40
N ARG A 40 -1.12 2.62 4.65
CA ARG A 40 -1.01 1.16 4.72
C ARG A 40 -0.18 0.69 3.54
N THR A 41 0.80 -0.16 3.80
CA THR A 41 1.64 -0.74 2.74
C THR A 41 1.14 -2.13 2.36
N ARG A 42 1.45 -2.56 1.12
CA ARG A 42 1.17 -3.93 0.65
C ARG A 42 2.08 -4.95 1.33
N SER A 43 3.34 -4.60 1.56
CA SER A 43 4.31 -5.44 2.25
C SER A 43 4.75 -4.85 3.60
N TYR A 44 5.16 -5.72 4.53
CA TYR A 44 5.79 -5.32 5.78
C TYR A 44 7.27 -4.96 5.61
N ALA A 45 7.89 -5.31 4.47
CA ALA A 45 9.28 -4.99 4.18
C ALA A 45 9.51 -3.46 4.17
N ALA A 46 8.58 -2.72 3.58
CA ALA A 46 8.58 -1.26 3.57
C ALA A 46 8.45 -0.62 4.98
N LEU A 47 8.03 -1.41 5.98
CA LEU A 47 7.79 -0.97 7.36
C LEU A 47 8.88 -1.39 8.33
N ALA A 48 9.75 -2.33 7.96
CA ALA A 48 10.78 -2.90 8.85
C ALA A 48 11.67 -1.84 9.50
N GLU A 49 11.82 -0.71 8.81
CA GLU A 49 12.71 0.38 9.17
C GLU A 49 12.00 1.62 9.73
N LEU A 50 10.67 1.59 9.81
CA LEU A 50 9.82 2.72 10.16
C LEU A 50 8.96 2.41 11.40
N PRO A 51 8.54 3.44 12.16
CA PRO A 51 7.60 3.25 13.25
C PRO A 51 6.21 2.94 12.69
N ALA A 52 5.91 1.65 12.57
CA ALA A 52 4.63 1.12 12.10
C ALA A 52 3.86 0.41 13.23
N GLU A 53 2.54 0.52 13.18
CA GLU A 53 1.59 -0.16 14.08
C GLU A 53 0.51 -0.82 13.22
N ASP A 54 0.27 -2.12 13.41
CA ASP A 54 -0.70 -2.92 12.63
C ASP A 54 -0.57 -2.76 11.10
N GLY A 55 0.67 -2.73 10.59
CA GLY A 55 0.94 -2.57 9.16
C GLY A 55 0.66 -1.17 8.61
N LYS A 56 0.56 -0.15 9.48
CA LYS A 56 0.25 1.23 9.10
C LYS A 56 1.32 2.19 9.61
N LEU A 57 1.72 3.12 8.74
CA LEU A 57 2.49 4.30 9.10
C LEU A 57 1.53 5.42 9.47
N THR A 58 1.79 6.09 10.60
CA THR A 58 1.00 7.25 11.03
C THR A 58 1.86 8.50 11.04
N LEU A 59 1.57 9.42 10.12
CA LEU A 59 2.18 10.75 10.06
C LEU A 59 1.29 11.72 10.82
N LYS A 60 1.77 12.28 11.93
CA LYS A 60 1.04 13.31 12.68
C LYS A 60 1.31 14.66 12.03
N LEU A 61 0.24 15.42 11.78
CA LEU A 61 0.33 16.74 11.16
C LEU A 61 0.28 17.83 12.23
N VAL A 62 1.11 18.85 12.06
CA VAL A 62 0.96 20.12 12.77
C VAL A 62 -0.20 20.92 12.17
N LYS A 63 -0.73 21.87 12.94
CA LYS A 63 -1.94 22.62 12.57
C LYS A 63 -1.84 23.30 11.20
N ASP A 64 -0.68 23.85 10.89
CA ASP A 64 -0.44 24.63 9.66
C ASP A 64 -0.36 23.75 8.40
N ASP A 65 -0.25 22.43 8.59
CA ASP A 65 -0.04 21.44 7.53
C ASP A 65 -1.32 20.63 7.26
N ILE A 66 -2.42 20.92 7.98
CA ILE A 66 -3.66 20.16 7.88
C ILE A 66 -4.24 20.20 6.47
N GLU A 67 -4.42 21.39 5.91
CA GLU A 67 -4.99 21.52 4.56
C GLU A 67 -4.03 21.00 3.48
N ARG A 68 -2.73 21.25 3.63
CA ARG A 68 -1.71 20.70 2.73
C ARG A 68 -1.69 19.17 2.77
N GLY A 69 -1.75 18.59 3.96
CA GLY A 69 -1.79 17.14 4.17
C GLY A 69 -3.04 16.51 3.58
N ARG A 70 -4.21 17.18 3.69
CA ARG A 70 -5.44 16.73 3.03
C ARG A 70 -5.29 16.72 1.51
N SER A 71 -4.84 17.83 0.93
CA SER A 71 -4.64 17.92 -0.52
C SER A 71 -3.60 16.93 -1.04
N ALA A 72 -2.54 16.68 -0.28
CA ALA A 72 -1.52 15.69 -0.64
C ALA A 72 -2.08 14.26 -0.65
N VAL A 73 -2.93 13.90 0.34
CA VAL A 73 -3.61 12.61 0.34
C VAL A 73 -4.52 12.47 -0.88
N ASP A 74 -5.31 13.50 -1.20
CA ASP A 74 -6.20 13.45 -2.36
C ASP A 74 -5.41 13.30 -3.68
N HIS A 75 -4.27 13.97 -3.80
CA HIS A 75 -3.35 13.81 -4.94
C HIS A 75 -2.80 12.38 -5.05
N ILE A 76 -2.23 11.84 -3.97
CA ILE A 76 -1.63 10.49 -3.97
C ILE A 76 -2.70 9.43 -4.25
N ARG A 77 -3.92 9.58 -3.72
CA ARG A 77 -5.01 8.62 -4.01
C ARG A 77 -5.34 8.58 -5.50
N ARG A 78 -5.32 9.73 -6.16
CA ARG A 78 -5.52 9.83 -7.59
C ARG A 78 -4.39 9.14 -8.34
N GLU A 79 -3.14 9.43 -8.01
CA GLU A 79 -1.96 8.79 -8.64
C GLU A 79 -1.95 7.27 -8.45
N VAL A 80 -2.31 6.76 -7.26
CA VAL A 80 -2.43 5.31 -7.01
C VAL A 80 -3.51 4.70 -7.90
N THR A 81 -4.64 5.38 -8.05
CA THR A 81 -5.74 4.89 -8.90
C THR A 81 -5.33 4.88 -10.38
N GLU A 82 -4.64 5.92 -10.84
CA GLU A 82 -4.12 6.02 -12.20
C GLU A 82 -3.06 4.95 -12.45
N TYR A 83 -2.12 4.75 -11.52
CA TYR A 83 -1.13 3.68 -11.57
C TYR A 83 -1.77 2.29 -11.66
N GLU A 84 -2.80 2.01 -10.84
CA GLU A 84 -3.52 0.73 -10.89
C GLU A 84 -4.25 0.50 -12.22
N ALA A 85 -4.75 1.57 -12.86
CA ALA A 85 -5.41 1.49 -14.16
C ALA A 85 -4.42 1.26 -15.33
N GLU A 86 -3.16 1.65 -15.18
CA GLU A 86 -2.09 1.41 -16.15
C GLU A 86 -1.53 -0.02 -16.08
N LEU A 87 -1.76 -0.74 -14.98
CA LEU A 87 -1.29 -2.10 -14.84
C LEU A 87 -2.01 -3.03 -15.83
N PRO A 88 -1.30 -4.01 -16.42
CA PRO A 88 -1.94 -5.02 -17.25
C PRO A 88 -3.01 -5.75 -16.44
N PRO A 89 -4.09 -6.21 -17.07
CA PRO A 89 -5.12 -6.97 -16.38
C PRO A 89 -4.49 -8.18 -15.67
N PRO A 90 -5.01 -8.57 -14.50
CA PRO A 90 -4.50 -9.73 -13.78
C PRO A 90 -4.52 -10.93 -14.71
N GLN A 91 -3.35 -11.57 -14.87
CA GLN A 91 -3.23 -12.68 -15.80
C GLN A 91 -4.14 -13.83 -15.35
N THR A 92 -4.86 -14.39 -16.31
CA THR A 92 -5.67 -15.58 -16.11
C THR A 92 -4.75 -16.70 -15.61
N PRO A 93 -5.02 -17.32 -14.45
CA PRO A 93 -4.20 -18.41 -13.96
C PRO A 93 -4.16 -19.55 -14.98
N VAL A 94 -2.99 -20.13 -15.18
CA VAL A 94 -2.74 -21.17 -16.18
C VAL A 94 -3.71 -22.35 -16.04
N SER A 95 -4.14 -22.66 -14.81
CA SER A 95 -5.14 -23.70 -14.54
C SER A 95 -6.52 -23.46 -15.17
N GLN A 96 -6.88 -22.22 -15.50
CA GLN A 96 -8.12 -21.90 -16.20
C GLN A 96 -7.99 -22.04 -17.73
N LEU A 97 -6.77 -22.01 -18.28
CA LEU A 97 -6.54 -22.22 -19.72
C LEU A 97 -6.76 -23.68 -20.14
N PHE A 98 -6.66 -24.62 -19.20
CA PHE A 98 -6.79 -26.05 -19.42
C PHE A 98 -8.09 -26.65 -18.87
N HIS A 99 -9.08 -25.82 -18.51
CA HIS A 99 -10.36 -26.32 -17.97
C HIS A 99 -11.31 -26.83 -19.07
N ASP A 100 -11.13 -26.38 -20.31
CA ASP A 100 -11.99 -26.73 -21.46
C ASP A 100 -11.41 -27.85 -22.33
N GLU A 101 -10.16 -28.26 -22.13
CA GLU A 101 -9.62 -29.50 -22.72
C GLU A 101 -10.09 -30.65 -21.85
N SER A 102 -11.26 -31.20 -22.20
CA SER A 102 -11.76 -32.47 -21.67
C SER A 102 -10.60 -33.45 -21.56
N GLU A 103 -10.38 -34.01 -20.37
CA GLU A 103 -9.44 -35.10 -20.15
C GLU A 103 -9.65 -36.15 -21.25
N ASP A 104 -8.74 -36.22 -22.22
CA ASP A 104 -8.85 -37.14 -23.35
C ASP A 104 -8.93 -38.56 -22.77
N GLU A 105 -10.12 -39.15 -22.83
CA GLU A 105 -10.36 -40.49 -22.32
C GLU A 105 -9.32 -41.44 -22.92
N THR A 106 -8.51 -42.03 -22.04
CA THR A 106 -7.41 -42.88 -22.42
C THR A 106 -7.95 -44.14 -23.11
N LYS A 107 -7.83 -44.22 -24.44
CA LYS A 107 -8.26 -45.39 -25.20
C LYS A 107 -7.20 -46.50 -25.10
N LYS A 108 -7.64 -47.71 -24.72
CA LYS A 108 -6.79 -48.90 -24.78
C LYS A 108 -6.43 -49.20 -26.24
N LEU A 109 -5.14 -49.31 -26.53
CA LEU A 109 -4.65 -49.87 -27.80
C LEU A 109 -5.03 -51.36 -27.85
N GLU A 110 -5.90 -51.72 -28.78
CA GLU A 110 -6.07 -53.11 -29.18
C GLU A 110 -4.85 -53.54 -30.01
N ARG A 111 -4.37 -54.76 -29.73
CA ARG A 111 -3.11 -55.30 -30.25
C ARG A 111 -3.32 -56.10 -31.52
#